data_AF-A0A915ELN6-F1
#
_entry.id   AF-A0A915ELN6-F1
#
_cell.length_a   1.000
_cell.length_b   1.000
_cell.length_c   1.000
_cell.angle_alpha   90.00
_cell.angle_beta   90.00
_cell.angle_gamma   90.00
#
_symmetry.space_group_name_H-M   'P 1'
#
loop_
_entity.id
_entity.type
_entity.pdbx_description
1 polymer ?
#
loop_
_entity_poly.entity_id
_entity_poly.type
_entity_poly.pdbx_seq_one_letter_code
_entity_poly.pdbx_strand_id
1 'polypeptide(L)'
;MASAKGVPSDATLLEKTWEEPVNDVDNIGEYTDSLSDISEEEDGQLLSRTRNPYFSTWLSRLRPLVRNKNVRVVSITNLVLLLINVILLLLLIALFVYTLVQLIMANKSSSVDKPCLFQWSEWSECSDPCSMNATHQPVKTRKVLLRHVRDVRTMVDTAPCNTYRCPQKLSQIGWRTNKNGQNFYPFIDVTDKNNYAAGKCYRIRDIPIGDYLIEIDTSELIKKEDCQKET
;
A
#
# COMPACT_ATOMS: atom_id res chain seq x y z
N MET A 1 -29.83 41.28 13.34
CA MET A 1 -29.21 41.71 12.06
C MET A 1 -27.75 41.32 12.07
N ALA A 2 -27.39 40.25 11.37
CA ALA A 2 -26.09 40.01 10.74
C ALA A 2 -26.20 38.68 10.00
N SER A 3 -26.01 38.74 8.69
CA SER A 3 -26.19 37.66 7.72
C SER A 3 -24.86 36.92 7.54
N ALA A 4 -24.85 35.60 7.74
CA ALA A 4 -23.75 34.74 7.34
C ALA A 4 -24.10 34.08 5.99
N LYS A 5 -23.62 34.70 4.92
CA LYS A 5 -23.49 34.14 3.58
C LYS A 5 -22.50 32.96 3.63
N GLY A 6 -22.85 31.84 2.99
CA GLY A 6 -21.85 30.79 2.72
C GLY A 6 -22.34 29.35 2.60
N VAL A 7 -23.60 29.08 2.25
CA VAL A 7 -24.03 27.72 1.89
C VAL A 7 -24.09 27.65 0.36
N PRO A 8 -23.23 26.86 -0.31
CA PRO A 8 -23.41 26.57 -1.73
C PRO A 8 -24.62 25.65 -1.90
N SER A 9 -25.49 25.98 -2.85
CA SER A 9 -26.66 25.17 -3.23
C SER A 9 -26.26 23.88 -3.95
N ASP A 10 -27.07 22.83 -3.80
CA ASP A 10 -26.91 21.50 -4.43
C ASP A 10 -26.96 21.47 -5.98
N ALA A 11 -26.91 22.64 -6.63
CA ALA A 11 -26.97 22.80 -8.09
C ALA A 11 -25.58 22.91 -8.77
N THR A 12 -24.46 22.81 -8.03
CA THR A 12 -23.10 22.88 -8.58
C THR A 12 -22.32 21.56 -8.53
N LEU A 13 -22.99 20.43 -8.25
CA LEU A 13 -22.38 19.08 -8.20
C LEU A 13 -22.82 18.15 -9.35
N LEU A 14 -23.32 18.72 -10.45
CA LEU A 14 -23.73 17.97 -11.65
C LEU A 14 -22.96 18.35 -12.93
N GLU A 15 -21.75 18.89 -12.79
CA GLU A 15 -20.90 19.18 -13.95
C GLU A 15 -19.50 18.60 -13.73
N LYS A 16 -19.41 17.27 -13.87
CA LYS A 16 -18.19 16.60 -14.35
C LYS A 16 -18.53 15.23 -14.90
N THR A 17 -19.41 15.20 -15.90
CA THR A 17 -19.52 14.06 -16.80
C THR A 17 -18.31 14.12 -17.73
N TRP A 18 -17.45 13.12 -17.67
CA TRP A 18 -16.34 12.97 -18.60
C TRP A 18 -16.88 12.71 -20.00
N GLU A 19 -16.50 13.56 -20.96
CA GLU A 19 -16.70 13.33 -22.39
C GLU A 19 -15.70 12.26 -22.86
N GLU A 20 -16.19 11.19 -23.49
CA GLU A 20 -15.39 10.29 -24.31
C GLU A 20 -15.30 10.84 -25.74
N PRO A 21 -14.13 10.80 -26.41
CA PRO A 21 -14.04 11.22 -27.80
C PRO A 21 -14.75 10.23 -28.72
N VAL A 22 -15.71 10.76 -29.48
CA VAL A 22 -16.30 10.14 -30.66
C VAL A 22 -15.21 10.00 -31.72
N ASN A 23 -14.87 8.76 -32.08
CA ASN A 23 -14.28 8.43 -33.36
C ASN A 23 -15.20 7.41 -34.03
N ASP A 24 -15.90 7.89 -35.05
CA ASP A 24 -16.54 7.08 -36.08
C ASP A 24 -15.51 6.29 -36.89
N VAL A 25 -16.05 5.31 -37.61
CA VAL A 25 -15.46 4.50 -38.70
C VAL A 25 -15.05 3.09 -38.30
N ASP A 26 -16.03 2.18 -38.29
CA ASP A 26 -16.10 1.13 -39.32
C ASP A 26 -17.46 0.41 -39.28
N ASN A 27 -18.36 0.87 -40.15
CA ASN A 27 -19.52 0.12 -40.59
C ASN A 27 -19.02 -1.10 -41.39
N ILE A 28 -19.14 -2.30 -40.85
CA ILE A 28 -19.05 -3.52 -41.65
C ILE A 28 -20.40 -4.23 -41.57
N GLY A 29 -21.24 -3.95 -42.55
CA GLY A 29 -22.54 -4.59 -42.71
C GLY A 29 -23.30 -4.15 -43.96
N GLU A 30 -22.60 -3.86 -45.06
CA GLU A 30 -23.24 -3.42 -46.31
C GLU A 30 -22.47 -3.91 -47.56
N TYR A 31 -22.06 -5.17 -47.59
CA TYR A 31 -21.60 -5.84 -48.82
C TYR A 31 -21.93 -7.34 -48.80
N THR A 32 -23.18 -7.71 -48.44
CA THR A 32 -23.72 -9.06 -48.73
C THR A 32 -24.43 -9.13 -50.08
N ASP A 33 -24.49 -8.03 -50.83
CA ASP A 33 -25.16 -7.93 -52.13
C ASP A 33 -24.13 -7.91 -53.27
N SER A 34 -23.48 -9.04 -53.51
CA SER A 34 -22.91 -9.31 -54.83
C SER A 34 -22.65 -10.81 -55.04
N LEU A 35 -23.49 -11.38 -55.93
CA LEU A 35 -23.22 -12.50 -56.84
C LEU A 35 -23.45 -13.91 -56.24
N SER A 36 -24.69 -14.42 -56.26
CA SER A 36 -25.38 -15.15 -57.35
C SER A 36 -24.60 -16.34 -57.94
N ASP A 37 -25.22 -17.51 -57.77
CA ASP A 37 -25.29 -18.67 -58.65
C ASP A 37 -24.43 -18.65 -59.92
N ILE A 38 -23.55 -19.64 -60.05
CA ILE A 38 -23.22 -20.22 -61.35
C ILE A 38 -23.02 -21.73 -61.22
N SER A 39 -23.57 -22.40 -62.22
CA SER A 39 -23.83 -23.82 -62.39
C SER A 39 -22.61 -24.74 -62.27
N GLU A 40 -22.88 -25.96 -61.79
CA GLU A 40 -22.04 -27.14 -61.97
C GLU A 40 -21.83 -27.40 -63.48
N GLU A 41 -20.60 -27.21 -63.95
CA GLU A 41 -20.14 -27.81 -65.21
C GLU A 41 -18.67 -28.25 -65.05
N GLU A 42 -18.53 -29.57 -64.96
CA GLU A 42 -17.45 -30.43 -65.45
C GLU A 42 -15.98 -29.93 -65.40
N ASP A 43 -15.20 -30.66 -64.59
CA ASP A 43 -13.79 -31.02 -64.78
C ASP A 43 -12.73 -29.93 -65.03
N GLY A 44 -11.99 -29.60 -63.96
CA GLY A 44 -10.76 -28.82 -64.07
C GLY A 44 -10.02 -28.62 -62.75
N GLN A 45 -9.37 -29.69 -62.27
CA GLN A 45 -8.23 -29.75 -61.35
C GLN A 45 -7.78 -28.49 -60.55
N LEU A 46 -7.54 -28.74 -59.24
CA LEU A 46 -6.66 -28.03 -58.28
C LEU A 46 -7.31 -27.04 -57.28
N LEU A 47 -7.91 -27.57 -56.21
CA LEU A 47 -7.78 -26.95 -54.88
C LEU A 47 -7.50 -28.01 -53.80
N SER A 48 -6.30 -27.89 -53.24
CA SER A 48 -5.74 -28.66 -52.14
C SER A 48 -6.53 -28.44 -50.85
N ARG A 49 -7.50 -29.32 -50.60
CA ARG A 49 -8.07 -29.53 -49.26
C ARG A 49 -6.95 -30.04 -48.35
N THR A 50 -6.46 -29.21 -47.43
CA THR A 50 -5.47 -29.56 -46.40
C THR A 50 -6.06 -30.56 -45.41
N ARG A 51 -6.26 -31.80 -45.87
CA ARG A 51 -6.68 -32.94 -45.06
C ARG A 51 -5.45 -33.44 -44.33
N ASN A 52 -5.35 -33.14 -43.03
CA ASN A 52 -4.22 -33.57 -42.22
C ASN A 52 -3.99 -35.09 -42.38
N PRO A 53 -2.92 -35.53 -43.07
CA PRO A 53 -2.81 -36.90 -43.57
C PRO A 53 -2.62 -37.91 -42.44
N TYR A 54 -2.08 -37.46 -41.29
CA TYR A 54 -1.80 -38.29 -40.12
C TYR A 54 -3.05 -38.84 -39.43
N PHE A 55 -4.09 -38.04 -39.24
CA PHE A 55 -5.35 -38.54 -38.64
C PHE A 55 -6.08 -39.50 -39.58
N SER A 56 -6.08 -39.22 -40.88
CA SER A 56 -6.80 -40.07 -41.84
C SER A 56 -6.13 -41.43 -42.11
N THR A 57 -4.80 -41.49 -42.01
CA THR A 57 -4.01 -42.73 -42.08
C THR A 57 -4.03 -43.52 -40.78
N TRP A 58 -4.18 -42.85 -39.63
CA TRP A 58 -4.38 -43.50 -38.34
C TRP A 58 -5.78 -44.11 -38.20
N LEU A 59 -6.83 -43.37 -38.59
CA LEU A 59 -8.21 -43.88 -38.60
C LEU A 59 -8.41 -45.04 -39.60
N SER A 60 -7.71 -45.02 -40.74
CA SER A 60 -7.80 -46.13 -41.72
C SER A 60 -7.11 -47.41 -41.22
N ARG A 61 -6.09 -47.31 -40.36
CA ARG A 61 -5.43 -48.45 -39.70
C ARG A 61 -6.25 -49.05 -38.55
N LEU A 62 -7.16 -48.28 -37.94
CA LEU A 62 -8.09 -48.77 -36.91
C LEU A 62 -9.33 -49.46 -37.48
N ARG A 63 -9.70 -49.17 -38.74
CA ARG A 63 -10.84 -49.81 -39.44
C ARG A 63 -10.86 -51.35 -39.40
N PRO A 64 -9.75 -52.08 -39.65
CA PRO A 64 -9.77 -53.54 -39.61
C PRO A 64 -9.94 -54.11 -38.19
N LEU A 65 -9.43 -53.46 -37.14
CA LEU A 65 -9.62 -53.89 -35.74
C LEU A 65 -11.06 -53.68 -35.26
N VAL A 66 -11.71 -52.63 -35.76
CA VAL A 66 -13.11 -52.31 -35.46
C VAL A 66 -14.08 -53.27 -36.18
N ARG A 67 -13.64 -54.25 -36.96
CA ARG A 67 -14.57 -55.20 -37.62
C ARG A 67 -15.12 -56.27 -36.67
N ASN A 68 -14.43 -56.57 -35.56
CA ASN A 68 -14.88 -57.55 -34.57
C ASN A 68 -15.86 -56.92 -33.55
N LYS A 69 -17.02 -57.56 -33.35
CA LYS A 69 -18.08 -57.10 -32.42
C LYS A 69 -17.56 -56.92 -30.99
N ASN A 70 -16.67 -57.80 -30.53
CA ASN A 70 -16.13 -57.75 -29.16
C ASN A 70 -15.19 -56.55 -28.98
N VAL A 71 -14.36 -56.26 -29.99
CA VAL A 71 -13.43 -55.11 -29.97
C VAL A 71 -14.19 -53.78 -30.02
N ARG A 72 -15.33 -53.71 -30.71
CA ARG A 72 -16.22 -52.52 -30.69
C ARG A 72 -16.77 -52.24 -29.31
N VAL A 73 -17.28 -53.26 -28.62
CA VAL A 73 -17.86 -53.10 -27.28
C VAL A 73 -16.79 -52.64 -26.29
N VAL A 74 -15.58 -53.22 -26.35
CA VAL A 74 -14.44 -52.78 -25.50
C VAL A 74 -14.00 -51.36 -25.84
N SER A 75 -13.98 -50.97 -27.13
CA SER A 75 -13.63 -49.61 -27.54
C SER A 75 -14.66 -48.57 -27.08
N ILE A 76 -15.96 -48.87 -27.20
CA ILE A 76 -17.04 -47.98 -26.74
C ILE A 76 -17.00 -47.84 -25.22
N THR A 77 -16.83 -48.94 -24.48
CA THR A 77 -16.73 -48.90 -23.01
C THR A 77 -15.51 -48.11 -22.54
N ASN A 78 -14.34 -48.30 -23.17
CA ASN A 78 -13.16 -47.48 -22.88
C ASN A 78 -13.34 -46.00 -23.22
N LEU A 79 -14.06 -45.68 -24.30
CA LEU A 79 -14.38 -44.29 -24.64
C LEU A 79 -15.30 -43.66 -23.59
N VAL A 80 -16.35 -44.37 -23.17
CA VAL A 80 -17.26 -43.91 -22.11
C VAL A 80 -16.51 -43.73 -20.79
N LEU A 81 -15.65 -44.68 -20.41
CA LEU A 81 -14.81 -44.57 -19.21
C LEU A 81 -13.85 -43.38 -19.31
N LEU A 82 -13.26 -43.13 -20.49
CA LEU A 82 -12.40 -41.96 -20.70
C LEU A 82 -13.18 -40.66 -20.53
N LEU A 83 -14.39 -40.56 -21.10
CA LEU A 83 -15.25 -39.39 -20.95
C LEU A 83 -15.64 -39.15 -19.48
N ILE A 84 -15.99 -40.21 -18.75
CA ILE A 84 -16.28 -40.12 -17.31
C ILE A 84 -15.06 -39.61 -16.53
N ASN A 85 -13.86 -40.16 -16.81
CA ASN A 85 -12.63 -39.72 -16.15
C ASN A 85 -12.30 -38.24 -16.46
N VAL A 86 -12.53 -37.79 -17.68
CA VAL A 86 -12.34 -36.38 -18.06
C VAL A 86 -13.32 -35.48 -17.31
N ILE A 87 -14.60 -35.87 -17.22
CA ILE A 87 -15.61 -35.10 -16.47
C ILE A 87 -15.25 -35.02 -14.98
N LEU A 88 -14.83 -36.14 -14.39
CA LEU A 88 -14.41 -36.18 -12.99
C LEU A 88 -13.18 -35.29 -12.73
N LEU A 89 -12.21 -35.29 -13.64
CA LEU A 89 -11.04 -34.42 -13.56
C LEU A 89 -11.43 -32.93 -13.62
N LEU A 90 -12.33 -32.56 -14.54
CA LEU A 90 -12.82 -31.18 -14.64
C LEU A 90 -13.57 -30.75 -13.37
N LEU A 91 -14.38 -31.63 -12.78
CA LEU A 91 -15.08 -31.35 -11.53
C LEU A 91 -14.08 -31.13 -10.37
N LEU A 92 -13.05 -31.97 -10.26
CA LEU A 92 -12.01 -31.81 -9.24
C LEU A 92 -11.25 -30.49 -9.39
N ILE A 93 -10.90 -30.10 -10.62
CA ILE A 93 -10.26 -28.81 -10.91
C ILE A 93 -11.19 -27.66 -10.50
N ALA A 94 -12.48 -27.73 -10.86
CA ALA A 94 -13.45 -26.70 -10.50
C ALA A 94 -13.61 -26.55 -8.97
N LEU A 95 -13.69 -27.66 -8.23
CA LEU A 95 -13.74 -27.64 -6.77
C LEU A 95 -12.46 -27.06 -6.17
N PHE A 96 -11.29 -27.44 -6.70
CA PHE A 96 -10.02 -26.90 -6.24
C PHE A 96 -9.96 -25.38 -6.43
N VAL A 97 -10.30 -24.89 -7.63
CA VAL A 97 -10.38 -23.45 -7.91
C VAL A 97 -11.37 -22.76 -6.98
N TYR A 98 -12.54 -23.34 -6.76
CA TYR A 98 -13.54 -22.80 -5.82
C TYR A 98 -12.96 -22.66 -4.40
N THR A 99 -12.30 -23.69 -3.87
CA THR A 99 -11.68 -23.62 -2.54
C THR A 99 -10.56 -22.59 -2.45
N LEU A 100 -9.75 -22.44 -3.51
CA LEU A 100 -8.71 -21.40 -3.58
C LEU A 100 -9.32 -19.99 -3.57
N VAL A 101 -10.39 -19.76 -4.34
CA VAL A 101 -11.09 -18.47 -4.35
C VAL A 101 -11.63 -18.14 -2.97
N GLN A 102 -12.24 -19.12 -2.28
CA GLN A 102 -12.73 -18.92 -0.91
C GLN A 102 -11.61 -18.59 0.07
N LEU A 103 -10.47 -19.28 -0.03
CA LEU A 103 -9.29 -19.00 0.81
C LEU A 103 -8.75 -17.57 0.57
N ILE A 104 -8.65 -17.15 -0.69
CA ILE A 104 -8.20 -15.80 -1.05
C ILE A 104 -9.19 -14.75 -0.53
N MET A 105 -10.49 -14.97 -0.72
CA MET A 105 -11.53 -14.07 -0.23
C MET A 105 -11.57 -13.99 1.30
N ALA A 106 -11.37 -15.10 2.00
CA ALA A 106 -11.27 -15.12 3.46
C ALA A 106 -10.06 -14.31 3.96
N ASN A 107 -8.88 -14.50 3.34
CA ASN A 107 -7.67 -13.75 3.66
C ASN A 107 -7.86 -12.24 3.39
N LYS A 108 -8.50 -11.88 2.27
CA LYS A 108 -8.81 -10.48 1.93
C LYS A 108 -9.86 -9.88 2.87
N SER A 109 -10.84 -10.65 3.33
CA SER A 109 -11.86 -10.17 4.28
C SER A 109 -11.31 -9.97 5.69
N SER A 110 -10.25 -10.70 6.06
CA SER A 110 -9.54 -10.51 7.34
C SER A 110 -8.82 -9.16 7.39
N SER A 111 -8.32 -8.66 6.25
CA SER A 111 -7.57 -7.39 6.19
C SER A 111 -8.43 -6.14 6.06
N VAL A 112 -9.76 -6.27 5.89
CA VAL A 112 -10.67 -5.12 5.84
C VAL A 112 -11.19 -4.89 7.25
N ASP A 113 -10.83 -3.74 7.84
CA ASP A 113 -11.42 -3.28 9.09
C ASP A 113 -12.95 -3.35 8.99
N LYS A 114 -13.57 -4.13 9.88
CA LYS A 114 -15.03 -4.25 9.99
C LYS A 114 -15.48 -3.41 11.19
N PRO A 115 -15.65 -2.08 11.04
CA PRO A 115 -15.85 -1.16 12.15
C PRO A 115 -17.12 -1.40 12.97
N CYS A 116 -18.02 -2.26 12.50
CA CYS A 116 -19.28 -2.58 13.19
C CYS A 116 -19.26 -3.90 13.99
N LEU A 117 -18.20 -4.72 13.90
CA LEU A 117 -18.16 -6.03 14.58
C LEU A 117 -17.60 -5.97 16.00
N PHE A 118 -16.86 -4.91 16.31
CA PHE A 118 -16.15 -4.82 17.57
C PHE A 118 -15.97 -3.36 17.98
N GLN A 119 -15.89 -3.11 19.29
CA GLN A 119 -15.68 -1.79 19.84
C GLN A 119 -14.24 -1.71 20.38
N TRP A 120 -13.55 -0.62 20.11
CA TRP A 120 -12.26 -0.35 20.74
C TRP A 120 -12.45 0.07 22.20
N SER A 121 -11.54 -0.36 23.06
CA SER A 121 -11.42 0.20 24.41
C SER A 121 -10.98 1.65 24.34
N GLU A 122 -11.16 2.35 25.46
CA GLU A 122 -10.44 3.60 25.69
C GLU A 122 -8.94 3.39 25.54
N TRP A 123 -8.26 4.47 25.15
CA TRP A 123 -6.80 4.50 25.10
C TRP A 123 -6.21 4.33 26.50
N SER A 124 -5.12 3.59 26.60
CA SER A 124 -4.30 3.55 27.80
C SER A 124 -3.66 4.91 28.06
N GLU A 125 -3.18 5.08 29.28
CA GLU A 125 -2.18 6.11 29.56
C GLU A 125 -0.95 5.92 28.66
N CYS A 126 -0.25 7.02 28.41
CA CYS A 126 1.01 6.99 27.68
C CYS A 126 2.07 6.22 28.47
N SER A 127 2.92 5.47 27.76
CA SER A 127 4.04 4.76 28.36
C SER A 127 4.95 5.69 29.17
N ASP A 128 5.14 6.92 28.67
CA ASP A 128 6.01 7.92 29.26
C ASP A 128 5.38 9.32 29.16
N PRO A 129 5.73 10.24 30.08
CA PRO A 129 5.23 11.61 30.06
C PRO A 129 5.83 12.46 28.94
N CYS A 130 6.93 12.03 28.31
CA CYS A 130 7.64 12.80 27.27
C CYS A 130 8.60 11.89 26.50
N SER A 131 9.02 12.33 25.32
CA SER A 131 10.00 11.62 24.50
C SER A 131 11.43 11.91 24.96
N MET A 132 12.19 10.86 25.28
CA MET A 132 13.61 11.01 25.60
C MET A 132 14.41 11.33 24.34
N ASN A 133 14.13 10.63 23.24
CA ASN A 133 14.94 10.63 22.01
C ASN A 133 14.03 10.53 20.79
N ALA A 134 14.51 10.92 19.60
CA ALA A 134 13.77 10.72 18.35
C ALA A 134 13.38 9.25 18.10
N THR A 135 14.17 8.32 18.64
CA THR A 135 14.00 6.87 18.53
C THR A 135 13.09 6.28 19.62
N HIS A 136 12.90 6.98 20.74
CA HIS A 136 12.09 6.52 21.87
C HIS A 136 10.90 7.47 22.05
N GLN A 137 9.84 7.21 21.28
CA GLN A 137 8.59 7.95 21.36
C GLN A 137 7.63 7.21 22.29
N PRO A 138 7.00 7.91 23.25
CA PRO A 138 6.00 7.31 24.10
C PRO A 138 4.81 6.83 23.28
N VAL A 139 4.23 5.72 23.70
CA VAL A 139 3.10 5.12 23.01
C VAL A 139 1.94 4.89 23.96
N LYS A 140 0.73 4.99 23.43
CA LYS A 140 -0.49 4.56 24.09
C LYS A 140 -1.11 3.43 23.27
N THR A 141 -1.79 2.52 23.95
CA THR A 141 -2.38 1.33 23.34
C THR A 141 -3.86 1.26 23.63
N ARG A 142 -4.62 0.64 22.73
CA ARG A 142 -6.01 0.25 22.98
C ARG A 142 -6.25 -1.15 22.45
N LYS A 143 -7.25 -1.82 23.01
CA LYS A 143 -7.58 -3.21 22.68
C LYS A 143 -9.01 -3.30 22.26
N VAL A 144 -9.33 -4.32 21.47
CA VAL A 144 -10.71 -4.58 21.10
C VAL A 144 -11.48 -5.14 22.31
N LEU A 145 -12.60 -4.50 22.67
CA LEU A 145 -13.59 -5.00 23.62
C LEU A 145 -14.49 -6.01 22.90
N LEU A 146 -14.31 -7.29 23.20
CA LEU A 146 -15.13 -8.34 22.60
C LEU A 146 -16.44 -8.48 23.37
N ARG A 147 -17.56 -8.18 22.71
CA ARG A 147 -18.90 -8.55 23.23
C ARG A 147 -19.41 -9.87 22.64
N HIS A 148 -19.04 -10.21 21.39
CA HIS A 148 -19.60 -11.40 20.70
C HIS A 148 -18.64 -12.17 19.76
N VAL A 149 -17.38 -11.76 19.59
CA VAL A 149 -16.46 -12.42 18.63
C VAL A 149 -15.46 -13.29 19.39
N ARG A 150 -15.23 -14.54 18.95
CA ARG A 150 -14.24 -15.46 19.53
C ARG A 150 -12.99 -15.50 18.65
N ASP A 151 -12.22 -14.41 18.58
CA ASP A 151 -10.79 -14.47 18.16
C ASP A 151 -10.05 -13.12 18.14
N VAL A 152 -10.74 -12.01 18.42
CA VAL A 152 -10.17 -10.65 18.30
C VAL A 152 -9.28 -10.24 19.50
N ARG A 153 -8.97 -11.17 20.41
CA ARG A 153 -8.26 -10.87 21.67
C ARG A 153 -6.82 -10.40 21.48
N THR A 154 -6.28 -10.53 20.27
CA THR A 154 -4.91 -10.15 19.90
C THR A 154 -4.82 -8.82 19.14
N MET A 155 -5.95 -8.20 18.78
CA MET A 155 -5.92 -6.90 18.10
C MET A 155 -5.61 -5.79 19.10
N VAL A 156 -4.36 -5.31 19.02
CA VAL A 156 -3.85 -4.17 19.78
C VAL A 156 -3.52 -3.07 18.78
N ASP A 157 -4.09 -1.90 19.01
CA ASP A 157 -3.76 -0.69 18.27
C ASP A 157 -2.85 0.19 19.12
N THR A 158 -1.85 0.81 18.47
CA THR A 158 -0.80 1.58 19.13
C THR A 158 -0.63 2.92 18.42
N ALA A 159 -0.60 4.00 19.19
CA ALA A 159 -0.42 5.35 18.67
C ALA A 159 0.65 6.11 19.45
N PRO A 160 1.44 6.98 18.79
CA PRO A 160 2.38 7.85 19.49
C PRO A 160 1.61 8.85 20.36
N CYS A 161 2.20 9.20 21.50
CA CYS A 161 1.70 10.25 22.37
C CYS A 161 2.86 10.96 23.08
N ASN A 162 2.59 12.11 23.70
CA ASN A 162 3.61 12.93 24.39
C ASN A 162 4.90 13.10 23.55
N THR A 163 4.73 13.47 22.28
CA THR A 163 5.82 13.50 21.28
C THR A 163 6.85 14.60 21.53
N TYR A 164 6.57 15.54 22.43
CA TYR A 164 7.51 16.58 22.85
C TYR A 164 8.69 15.98 23.62
N ARG A 165 9.85 16.63 23.54
CA ARG A 165 11.04 16.16 24.26
C ARG A 165 10.95 16.42 25.76
N CYS A 166 11.51 15.50 26.53
CA CYS A 166 11.60 15.67 27.97
C CYS A 166 12.38 16.93 28.35
N PRO A 167 12.00 17.62 29.44
CA PRO A 167 12.70 18.81 29.88
C PRO A 167 14.15 18.51 30.20
N GLN A 168 15.05 19.38 29.74
CA GLN A 168 16.48 19.30 30.04
C GLN A 168 16.90 20.47 30.91
N LYS A 169 17.70 20.19 31.94
CA LYS A 169 18.23 21.23 32.81
C LYS A 169 19.34 21.99 32.12
N LEU A 170 19.33 23.31 32.24
CA LEU A 170 20.34 24.17 31.64
C LEU A 170 21.77 23.82 32.13
N SER A 171 21.91 23.41 33.38
CA SER A 171 23.19 22.95 33.95
C SER A 171 23.81 21.76 33.22
N GLN A 172 22.98 20.87 32.64
CA GLN A 172 23.41 19.69 31.89
C GLN A 172 23.86 20.04 30.45
N ILE A 173 23.46 21.21 29.95
CA ILE A 173 23.82 21.65 28.60
C ILE A 173 25.26 22.18 28.61
N GLY A 174 26.09 21.58 27.77
CA GLY A 174 27.49 21.94 27.62
C GLY A 174 27.71 23.38 27.15
N TRP A 175 28.90 23.90 27.43
CA TRP A 175 29.31 25.20 26.93
C TRP A 175 29.76 25.11 25.47
N ARG A 176 29.45 26.13 24.66
CA ARG A 176 29.79 26.16 23.24
C ARG A 176 31.31 26.08 23.01
N THR A 177 31.70 25.29 22.01
CA THR A 177 33.09 25.12 21.55
C THR A 177 33.18 25.37 20.04
N ASN A 178 34.37 25.72 19.56
CA ASN A 178 34.64 25.85 18.13
C ASN A 178 34.85 24.47 17.48
N LYS A 179 35.08 24.46 16.16
CA LYS A 179 35.32 23.22 15.38
C LYS A 179 36.56 22.43 15.85
N ASN A 180 37.48 23.09 16.54
CA ASN A 180 38.72 22.50 17.06
C ASN A 180 38.58 22.06 18.53
N GLY A 181 37.38 22.10 19.10
CA GLY A 181 37.12 21.75 20.50
C GLY A 181 37.57 22.79 21.52
N GLN A 182 38.05 23.96 21.08
CA GLN A 182 38.44 25.06 21.96
C GLN A 182 37.20 25.86 22.38
N ASN A 183 37.29 26.56 23.51
CA ASN A 183 36.21 27.37 24.02
C ASN A 183 35.82 28.45 22.99
N PHE A 184 34.53 28.53 22.66
CA PHE A 184 34.02 29.55 21.77
C PHE A 184 33.43 30.71 22.57
N TYR A 185 33.99 31.90 22.36
CA TYR A 185 33.48 33.14 22.93
C TYR A 185 32.84 33.92 21.78
N PRO A 186 31.50 34.06 21.72
CA PRO A 186 30.89 34.97 20.77
C PRO A 186 31.52 36.36 20.96
N PHE A 187 32.05 36.92 19.88
CA PHE A 187 32.47 38.31 19.86
C PHE A 187 31.24 39.18 20.08
N ILE A 188 31.12 39.74 21.27
CA ILE A 188 30.13 40.77 21.56
C ILE A 188 30.83 42.08 21.22
N ASP A 189 30.38 42.74 20.16
CA ASP A 189 30.82 44.09 19.83
C ASP A 189 30.32 45.02 20.94
N VAL A 190 31.19 45.29 21.92
CA VAL A 190 30.90 46.19 23.03
C VAL A 190 31.13 47.62 22.56
N THR A 191 30.28 48.12 21.67
CA THR A 191 30.08 49.56 21.48
C THR A 191 29.07 50.12 22.47
N ASP A 192 28.46 49.27 23.30
CA ASP A 192 27.50 49.67 24.32
C ASP A 192 28.21 50.22 25.57
N LYS A 193 28.32 51.55 25.64
CA LYS A 193 28.97 52.35 26.69
C LYS A 193 28.47 52.14 28.12
N ASN A 194 27.44 51.31 28.34
CA ASN A 194 26.62 51.40 29.54
C ASN A 194 26.73 50.26 30.55
N ASN A 195 27.55 49.21 30.38
CA ASN A 195 27.97 48.32 31.51
C ASN A 195 28.82 47.10 31.14
N TYR A 196 29.12 46.84 29.87
CA TYR A 196 29.99 45.74 29.49
C TYR A 196 31.43 46.27 29.45
N ALA A 197 32.26 45.85 30.41
CA ALA A 197 33.65 46.26 30.43
C ALA A 197 34.35 45.80 29.14
N ALA A 198 34.91 46.75 28.39
CA ALA A 198 35.72 46.48 27.21
C ALA A 198 36.81 45.44 27.54
N GLY A 199 36.87 44.34 26.77
CA GLY A 199 37.86 43.27 26.97
C GLY A 199 37.41 42.04 27.77
N LYS A 200 36.14 41.95 28.19
CA LYS A 200 35.61 40.73 28.84
C LYS A 200 34.93 39.80 27.83
N CYS A 201 35.35 38.54 27.79
CA CYS A 201 34.72 37.50 26.98
C CYS A 201 33.64 36.80 27.77
N TYR A 202 32.58 36.42 27.07
CA TYR A 202 31.45 35.71 27.62
C TYR A 202 31.32 34.38 26.89
N ARG A 203 31.28 33.27 27.64
CA ARG A 203 30.96 31.96 27.08
C ARG A 203 29.48 31.70 27.26
N ILE A 204 28.83 31.20 26.20
CA ILE A 204 27.42 30.81 26.18
C ILE A 204 27.28 29.29 26.08
N ARG A 205 26.15 28.75 26.54
CA ARG A 205 25.82 27.33 26.41
C ARG A 205 25.39 27.00 24.99
N ASP A 206 25.67 25.78 24.55
CA ASP A 206 25.28 25.28 23.23
C ASP A 206 23.89 24.67 23.30
N ILE A 207 22.87 25.53 23.14
CA ILE A 207 21.47 25.12 23.25
C ILE A 207 21.11 24.28 22.01
N PRO A 208 20.62 23.03 22.18
CA PRO A 208 20.24 22.19 21.05
C PRO A 208 19.08 22.82 20.27
N ILE A 209 19.18 22.80 18.95
CA ILE A 209 18.13 23.29 18.06
C ILE A 209 17.05 22.21 17.93
N GLY A 210 15.83 22.52 18.35
CA GLY A 210 14.67 21.62 18.24
C GLY A 210 13.62 21.87 19.33
N ASP A 211 12.65 20.97 19.41
CA ASP A 211 11.51 21.04 20.33
C ASP A 211 11.89 20.57 21.75
N TYR A 212 12.86 21.25 22.37
CA TYR A 212 13.31 20.98 23.73
C TYR A 212 12.71 22.01 24.70
N LEU A 213 12.13 21.52 25.80
CA LEU A 213 11.88 22.37 26.96
C LEU A 213 13.15 22.46 27.80
N ILE A 214 13.65 23.68 28.05
CA ILE A 214 14.86 23.90 28.86
C ILE A 214 14.46 24.52 30.18
N GLU A 215 14.78 23.83 31.27
CA GLU A 215 14.58 24.31 32.63
C GLU A 215 15.80 25.12 33.08
N ILE A 216 15.58 26.38 33.46
CA ILE A 216 16.63 27.23 34.02
C ILE A 216 16.82 26.86 35.49
N ASP A 217 17.75 25.97 35.75
CA ASP A 217 18.08 25.45 37.09
C ASP A 217 19.34 26.07 37.71
N THR A 218 20.04 26.91 36.94
CA THR A 218 21.31 27.54 37.34
C THR A 218 21.27 29.04 37.09
N SER A 219 21.92 29.79 37.98
CA SER A 219 22.18 31.23 37.81
C SER A 219 23.37 31.49 36.88
N GLU A 220 24.19 30.49 36.57
CA GLU A 220 25.35 30.60 35.67
C GLU A 220 24.93 30.48 34.20
N LEU A 221 24.23 31.50 33.73
CA LEU A 221 23.82 31.61 32.32
C LEU A 221 25.02 31.92 31.41
N ILE A 222 25.99 32.65 31.94
CA ILE A 222 27.14 33.16 31.21
C ILE A 222 28.39 32.99 32.06
N LYS A 223 29.46 32.45 31.48
CA LYS A 223 30.77 32.39 32.13
C LYS A 223 31.62 33.57 31.68
N LYS A 224 32.06 34.38 32.64
CA LYS A 224 32.98 35.51 32.40
C LYS A 224 34.41 34.96 32.43
N GLU A 225 35.16 35.18 31.36
CA GLU A 225 36.57 34.78 31.27
C GLU A 225 37.41 35.90 30.64
N ASP A 226 38.69 35.97 31.00
CA ASP A 226 39.64 36.90 30.40
C ASP A 226 40.02 36.39 29.01
N CYS A 227 39.69 37.17 27.98
CA CYS A 227 40.02 36.80 26.60
C CYS A 227 41.55 36.78 26.43
N GLN A 228 42.13 35.64 26.05
CA GLN A 228 43.41 35.70 25.34
C GLN A 228 43.09 36.04 23.88
N LYS A 229 43.60 37.18 23.40
CA LYS A 229 43.57 37.49 21.97
C LYS A 229 44.41 36.43 21.26
N GLU A 230 43.81 35.66 20.36
CA GLU A 230 44.58 34.93 19.37
C GLU A 230 45.37 35.96 18.55
N THR A 231 46.70 35.94 18.70
CA THR A 231 47.67 36.67 17.87
C THR A 231 47.83 36.01 16.52
#